data_AF-A0A382FX49-F1
#
_entry.id   AF-A0A382FX49-F1
#
_cell.length_a   1.000
_cell.length_b   1.000
_cell.length_c   1.000
_cell.angle_alpha   90.00
_cell.angle_beta   90.00
_cell.angle_gamma   90.00
#
_symmetry.space_group_name_H-M   'P 1'
#
loop_
_entity.id
_entity.type
_entity.pdbx_description
1 polymer ?
#
loop_
_entity_poly.entity_id
_entity_poly.type
_entity_poly.pdbx_seq_one_letter_code
_entity_poly.pdbx_strand_id
1 'polypeptide(L)'
;AVGEEEFTGKEALVRNIVEGDTTLVVRITDAALAEGLLRKEGVQLVLADQRFANRGELLEELRDDEDLRLALYKGWVDPKVDSLAVKLFISLDLSSHTDELGIWNSNSSFYYKRYFAPFGKNFMNYARKISRELGYQRRDVLVNGISPEGGMSWQTFVPGEISVNSELVLATGTPALAFVTVNDARFLVDTPLDRSDKVNYDNLAKQIRVLAGMFHMAFEDPELFPDFKMRLRDNLRSLRGQTMVFPRRSIVPDLPRADAVAVVRNGKKKSYKGVRGEYYEIVDEEGTFFVNRVRVNNVQIEGYYIDPITGRITYAPDRGVQGDEAYPMKVAMDWRDKEWMVILFPCEAYNFYDIVDPRYLTKLSNVQVFDETNGAPVEYGYTIGEGPSAQNEPVGVLFARPGSGIKMGFGAGLLGFRSLLLNATNVTDKDKADGDGYSITRNTSFARTTFLAANDMWNLDESRIRELKSFSIENQRLNDLHNRAKDELDLAEVASAELRWGDFVRHTRAA
;
A
#
# COMPACT_ATOMS: atom_id res chain seq x y z
N ALA A 1 -21.99 -29.98 11.09
CA ALA A 1 -20.82 -29.75 11.93
C ALA A 1 -21.05 -28.43 12.64
N VAL A 2 -20.94 -28.40 13.97
CA VAL A 2 -20.94 -27.12 14.71
C VAL A 2 -19.66 -26.41 14.29
N GLY A 3 -19.76 -25.19 13.75
CA GLY A 3 -18.62 -24.43 13.25
C GLY A 3 -17.62 -24.18 14.37
N GLU A 4 -16.33 -24.27 14.06
CA GLU A 4 -15.25 -23.88 14.95
C GLU A 4 -14.89 -22.44 14.59
N GLU A 5 -15.17 -21.48 15.49
CA GLU A 5 -14.78 -20.08 15.33
C GLU A 5 -13.54 -19.82 16.20
N GLU A 6 -12.43 -19.46 15.56
CA GLU A 6 -11.19 -19.11 16.24
C GLU A 6 -11.06 -17.59 16.38
N PHE A 7 -10.91 -17.12 17.62
CA PHE A 7 -10.78 -15.69 17.94
C PHE A 7 -9.34 -15.35 18.33
N THR A 8 -8.74 -14.41 17.62
CA THR A 8 -7.39 -13.92 17.92
C THR A 8 -7.41 -12.85 19.03
N GLY A 9 -7.26 -13.32 20.27
CA GLY A 9 -7.12 -12.48 21.46
C GLY A 9 -8.42 -12.26 22.24
N LYS A 10 -8.28 -11.89 23.53
CA LYS A 10 -9.42 -11.72 24.46
C LYS A 10 -10.42 -10.64 23.99
N GLU A 11 -9.94 -9.58 23.33
CA GLU A 11 -10.80 -8.51 22.78
C GLU A 11 -11.73 -9.01 21.67
N ALA A 12 -11.21 -9.78 20.72
CA ALA A 12 -11.97 -10.30 19.58
C ALA A 12 -13.08 -11.25 20.05
N LEU A 13 -12.76 -12.09 21.05
CA LEU A 13 -13.70 -13.02 21.67
C LEU A 13 -14.86 -12.28 22.36
N VAL A 14 -14.57 -11.23 23.14
CA VAL A 14 -15.61 -10.49 23.89
C VAL A 14 -16.53 -9.67 22.97
N ARG A 15 -16.01 -9.17 21.83
CA ARG A 15 -16.78 -8.31 20.91
C ARG A 15 -17.78 -9.06 20.01
N ASN A 16 -17.53 -10.33 19.70
CA ASN A 16 -18.42 -11.11 18.85
C ASN A 16 -19.70 -11.61 19.57
N ILE A 17 -19.79 -11.38 20.88
CA ILE A 17 -20.92 -11.85 21.68
C ILE A 17 -22.05 -10.84 21.59
N VAL A 18 -22.99 -11.11 20.69
CA VAL A 18 -24.33 -10.54 20.73
C VAL A 18 -25.16 -11.38 21.71
N GLU A 19 -25.64 -10.75 22.77
CA GLU A 19 -26.75 -11.18 23.63
C GLU A 19 -26.75 -12.66 24.12
N GLY A 20 -26.12 -12.90 25.27
CA GLY A 20 -26.58 -13.97 26.18
C GLY A 20 -25.97 -15.36 26.02
N ASP A 21 -24.81 -15.53 25.37
CA ASP A 21 -24.10 -16.82 25.40
C ASP A 21 -23.61 -17.17 26.82
N THR A 22 -24.43 -17.96 27.52
CA THR A 22 -24.18 -18.44 28.88
C THR A 22 -22.95 -19.33 29.00
N THR A 23 -22.47 -19.94 27.91
CA THR A 23 -21.29 -20.80 27.91
C THR A 23 -20.01 -19.98 28.04
N LEU A 24 -19.98 -18.82 27.38
CA LEU A 24 -18.79 -17.99 27.37
C LEU A 24 -18.62 -17.19 28.66
N VAL A 25 -19.72 -16.70 29.25
CA VAL A 25 -19.71 -16.09 30.60
C VAL A 25 -19.03 -17.04 31.59
N VAL A 26 -19.41 -18.32 31.57
CA VAL A 26 -18.82 -19.35 32.43
C VAL A 26 -17.32 -19.50 32.21
N ARG A 27 -16.88 -19.61 30.95
CA ARG A 27 -15.45 -19.75 30.62
C ARG A 27 -14.63 -18.53 31.00
N ILE A 28 -15.15 -17.32 30.77
CA ILE A 28 -14.49 -16.07 31.12
C ILE A 28 -14.39 -15.92 32.65
N THR A 29 -15.45 -16.26 33.39
CA THR A 29 -15.42 -16.26 34.85
C THR A 29 -14.41 -17.27 35.40
N ASP A 30 -14.33 -18.47 34.83
CA ASP A 30 -13.36 -19.49 35.24
C ASP A 30 -11.92 -19.07 34.95
N ALA A 31 -11.68 -18.51 33.77
CA ALA A 31 -10.38 -17.93 33.43
C ALA A 31 -10.03 -16.77 34.36
N ALA A 32 -10.96 -15.87 34.66
CA ALA A 32 -10.75 -14.75 35.57
C ALA A 32 -10.47 -15.19 37.03
N LEU A 33 -11.10 -16.28 37.48
CA LEU A 33 -10.80 -16.91 38.78
C LEU A 33 -9.39 -17.52 38.79
N ALA A 34 -9.02 -18.26 37.74
CA ALA A 34 -7.70 -18.86 37.61
C ALA A 34 -6.57 -17.81 37.51
N GLU A 35 -6.85 -16.68 36.85
CA GLU A 35 -5.94 -15.54 36.71
C GLU A 35 -5.93 -14.60 37.94
N GLY A 36 -6.76 -14.88 38.97
CA GLY A 36 -6.82 -14.09 40.20
C GLY A 36 -7.35 -12.67 40.03
N LEU A 37 -8.18 -12.42 39.01
CA LEU A 37 -8.77 -11.11 38.73
C LEU A 37 -9.95 -10.79 39.64
N LEU A 38 -10.59 -11.81 40.19
CA LEU A 38 -11.63 -11.70 41.21
C LEU A 38 -10.99 -11.78 42.59
N ARG A 39 -11.26 -10.79 43.44
CA ARG A 39 -10.76 -10.83 44.82
C ARG A 39 -11.57 -11.86 45.61
N LYS A 40 -10.87 -12.72 46.36
CA LYS A 40 -11.49 -13.73 47.21
C LYS A 40 -11.37 -13.32 48.68
N GLU A 41 -12.50 -13.06 49.32
CA GLU A 41 -12.59 -12.76 50.75
C GLU A 41 -13.23 -13.97 51.45
N GLY A 42 -12.40 -14.93 51.88
CA GLY A 42 -12.88 -16.19 52.45
C GLY A 42 -13.58 -17.08 51.42
N VAL A 43 -14.90 -17.25 51.57
CA VAL A 43 -15.75 -18.00 50.62
C VAL A 43 -16.36 -17.08 49.55
N GLN A 44 -16.36 -15.76 49.78
CA GLN A 44 -16.98 -14.77 48.91
C GLN A 44 -16.06 -14.33 47.76
N LEU A 45 -16.66 -14.03 46.62
CA LEU A 45 -16.02 -13.42 45.45
C LEU A 45 -16.40 -11.94 45.37
N VAL A 46 -15.47 -11.08 44.96
CA VAL A 46 -15.70 -9.64 44.84
C VAL A 46 -15.36 -9.15 43.43
N LEU A 47 -16.31 -8.43 42.82
CA LEU A 47 -16.20 -7.80 41.50
C LEU A 47 -16.90 -6.44 41.54
N ALA A 48 -16.23 -5.38 41.08
CA ALA A 48 -16.80 -4.01 40.99
C ALA A 48 -17.55 -3.55 42.28
N ASP A 49 -16.92 -3.79 43.43
CA ASP A 49 -17.44 -3.46 44.79
C ASP A 49 -18.67 -4.27 45.25
N GLN A 50 -19.14 -5.23 44.45
CA GLN A 50 -20.18 -6.19 44.82
C GLN A 50 -19.57 -7.49 45.35
N ARG A 51 -20.30 -8.13 46.29
CA ARG A 51 -19.88 -9.38 46.94
C ARG A 51 -20.85 -10.50 46.62
N PHE A 52 -20.30 -11.65 46.23
CA PHE A 52 -21.03 -12.85 45.86
C PHE A 52 -20.63 -13.98 46.80
N ALA A 53 -21.59 -14.72 47.36
CA ALA A 53 -21.34 -15.78 48.32
C ALA A 53 -20.59 -16.97 47.73
N ASN A 54 -20.78 -17.22 46.42
CA ASN A 54 -20.09 -18.29 45.71
C ASN A 54 -20.07 -18.04 44.18
N ARG A 55 -19.39 -18.93 43.44
CA ARG A 55 -19.29 -18.88 41.97
C ARG A 55 -20.66 -18.97 41.27
N GLY A 56 -21.61 -19.73 41.82
CA GLY A 56 -22.94 -19.87 41.24
C GLY A 56 -23.71 -18.56 41.23
N GLU A 57 -23.72 -17.85 42.37
CA GLU A 57 -24.36 -16.54 42.51
C GLU A 57 -23.72 -15.49 41.60
N LEU A 58 -22.39 -15.47 41.49
CA LEU A 58 -21.70 -14.58 40.54
C LEU A 58 -22.12 -14.85 39.08
N LEU A 59 -22.28 -16.11 38.69
CA LEU A 59 -22.67 -16.47 37.33
C LEU A 59 -24.14 -16.16 37.02
N GLU A 60 -25.03 -16.26 38.00
CA GLU A 60 -26.42 -15.81 37.86
C GLU A 60 -26.46 -14.30 37.66
N GLU A 61 -25.76 -13.53 38.51
CA GLU A 61 -25.75 -12.07 38.38
C GLU A 61 -25.10 -11.61 37.06
N LEU A 62 -24.00 -12.24 36.61
CA LEU A 62 -23.37 -11.90 35.32
C LEU A 62 -24.25 -12.21 34.10
N ARG A 63 -25.27 -13.07 34.24
CA ARG A 63 -26.24 -13.33 33.16
C ARG A 63 -27.27 -12.20 33.09
N ASP A 64 -27.71 -11.73 34.25
CA ASP A 64 -28.83 -10.81 34.38
C ASP A 64 -28.41 -9.33 34.38
N ASP A 65 -27.22 -9.01 34.92
CA ASP A 65 -26.63 -7.67 34.97
C ASP A 65 -25.56 -7.50 33.87
N GLU A 66 -25.94 -6.75 32.83
CA GLU A 66 -25.06 -6.43 31.70
C GLU A 66 -23.88 -5.55 32.10
N ASP A 67 -24.05 -4.60 33.02
CA ASP A 67 -22.99 -3.68 33.45
C ASP A 67 -21.92 -4.42 34.26
N LEU A 68 -22.34 -5.33 35.15
CA LEU A 68 -21.45 -6.21 35.90
C LEU A 68 -20.68 -7.16 34.97
N ARG A 69 -21.36 -7.72 33.96
CA ARG A 69 -20.74 -8.55 32.92
C ARG A 69 -19.70 -7.79 32.12
N LEU A 70 -20.02 -6.58 31.67
CA LEU A 70 -19.09 -5.71 30.96
C LEU A 70 -17.89 -5.32 31.84
N ALA A 71 -18.08 -5.12 33.14
CA ALA A 71 -16.99 -4.84 34.07
C ALA A 71 -16.02 -6.02 34.21
N LEU A 72 -16.52 -7.25 34.33
CA LEU A 72 -15.70 -8.46 34.34
C LEU A 72 -14.91 -8.59 33.02
N TYR A 73 -15.60 -8.43 31.89
CA TYR A 73 -14.99 -8.58 30.58
C TYR A 73 -13.89 -7.55 30.36
N LYS A 74 -14.11 -6.29 30.74
CA LYS A 74 -13.07 -5.24 30.70
C LYS A 74 -11.86 -5.65 31.54
N GLY A 75 -12.05 -6.10 32.77
CA GLY A 75 -10.94 -6.50 33.64
C GLY A 75 -10.20 -7.75 33.17
N TRP A 76 -10.89 -8.68 32.49
CA TRP A 76 -10.30 -9.90 31.94
C TRP A 76 -9.58 -9.68 30.61
N VAL A 77 -10.08 -8.76 29.78
CA VAL A 77 -9.49 -8.32 28.53
C VAL A 77 -8.26 -7.44 28.75
N ASP A 78 -8.24 -6.64 29.83
CA ASP A 78 -7.13 -5.72 30.13
C ASP A 78 -5.80 -6.50 30.18
N PRO A 79 -4.84 -6.21 29.29
CA PRO A 79 -3.70 -7.09 29.05
C PRO A 79 -2.72 -7.06 30.23
N LYS A 80 -2.71 -8.14 31.04
CA LYS A 80 -1.61 -8.47 31.97
C LYS A 80 -0.46 -9.24 31.33
N VAL A 81 -0.50 -9.51 30.01
CA VAL A 81 0.64 -10.09 29.30
C VAL A 81 1.67 -8.99 29.12
N ASP A 82 2.60 -8.88 30.07
CA ASP A 82 3.87 -8.15 30.02
C ASP A 82 3.88 -6.98 29.03
N SER A 83 2.91 -6.07 29.18
CA SER A 83 2.80 -4.93 28.29
C SER A 83 3.93 -4.02 28.68
N LEU A 84 4.94 -3.92 27.81
CA LEU A 84 5.93 -2.87 27.90
C LEU A 84 5.14 -1.56 28.03
N ALA A 85 5.12 -0.96 29.22
CA ALA A 85 4.42 0.30 29.49
C ALA A 85 5.24 1.43 28.84
N VAL A 86 5.27 1.44 27.50
CA VAL A 86 6.07 2.37 26.70
C VAL A 86 5.53 3.77 26.91
N LYS A 87 6.23 4.57 27.72
CA LYS A 87 5.91 6.00 27.92
C LYS A 87 6.24 6.84 26.70
N LEU A 88 7.31 6.47 25.99
CA LEU A 88 7.75 7.11 24.75
C LEU A 88 8.53 6.11 23.91
N PHE A 89 8.12 5.97 22.67
CA PHE A 89 8.87 5.25 21.64
C PHE A 89 9.74 6.24 20.87
N ILE A 90 11.02 5.92 20.68
CA ILE A 90 11.93 6.75 19.87
C ILE A 90 12.44 5.90 18.72
N SER A 91 12.12 6.31 17.48
CA SER A 91 12.69 5.72 16.27
C SER A 91 13.94 6.47 15.85
N LEU A 92 14.90 5.72 15.28
CA LEU A 92 16.08 6.27 14.63
C LEU A 92 15.97 5.94 13.14
N ASP A 93 15.90 6.97 12.31
CA ASP A 93 15.84 6.87 10.86
C ASP A 93 17.07 7.59 10.28
N LEU A 94 18.19 6.87 10.31
CA LEU A 94 19.50 7.44 10.02
C LEU A 94 19.96 7.10 8.60
N SER A 95 20.56 8.10 7.96
CA SER A 95 21.31 7.99 6.71
C SER A 95 22.72 8.53 6.94
N SER A 96 23.70 7.99 6.20
CA SER A 96 25.08 8.47 6.28
C SER A 96 25.36 9.72 5.42
N HIS A 97 24.45 10.17 4.56
CA HIS A 97 24.80 11.16 3.54
C HIS A 97 25.06 12.57 4.10
N THR A 98 24.28 13.05 5.06
CA THR A 98 24.54 14.26 5.83
C THR A 98 24.80 13.90 7.30
N ASP A 99 25.14 14.88 8.12
CA ASP A 99 25.49 14.68 9.54
C ASP A 99 24.57 15.44 10.51
N GLU A 100 23.47 16.00 9.99
CA GLU A 100 22.45 16.74 10.73
C GLU A 100 21.24 15.85 11.03
N LEU A 101 20.67 16.01 12.23
CA LEU A 101 19.47 15.32 12.67
C LEU A 101 18.28 16.26 12.76
N GLY A 102 17.08 15.73 12.60
CA GLY A 102 15.83 16.39 12.93
C GLY A 102 15.03 15.55 13.92
N ILE A 103 14.44 16.20 14.92
CA ILE A 103 13.48 15.54 15.80
C ILE A 103 12.06 15.78 15.28
N TRP A 104 11.28 14.71 15.14
CA TRP A 104 9.93 14.77 14.57
C TRP A 104 8.96 13.89 15.34
N ASN A 105 7.68 14.27 15.35
CA ASN A 105 6.60 13.53 15.99
C ASN A 105 5.74 12.75 14.99
N SER A 106 6.25 12.50 13.77
CA SER A 106 5.64 11.54 12.83
C SER A 106 4.20 11.90 12.39
N ASN A 107 3.77 13.15 12.56
CA ASN A 107 2.41 13.59 12.19
C ASN A 107 2.37 15.09 11.88
N SER A 108 1.55 15.49 10.90
CA SER A 108 1.36 16.89 10.51
C SER A 108 0.25 17.61 11.29
N SER A 109 -0.63 16.89 11.99
CA SER A 109 -1.76 17.43 12.71
C SER A 109 -1.34 18.29 13.90
N PHE A 110 -2.00 19.44 14.03
CA PHE A 110 -1.80 20.38 15.14
C PHE A 110 -2.09 19.75 16.51
N TYR A 111 -2.97 18.76 16.56
CA TYR A 111 -3.31 18.01 17.77
C TYR A 111 -2.06 17.41 18.44
N TYR A 112 -1.19 16.77 17.66
CA TYR A 112 0.03 16.14 18.19
C TYR A 112 1.14 17.15 18.49
N LYS A 113 1.21 18.28 17.77
CA LYS A 113 2.25 19.30 17.99
C LYS A 113 2.27 19.80 19.43
N ARG A 114 1.10 20.03 20.03
CA ARG A 114 1.01 20.50 21.43
C ARG A 114 1.52 19.46 22.42
N TYR A 115 1.25 18.18 22.18
CA TYR A 115 1.75 17.08 23.02
C TYR A 115 3.27 17.01 22.98
N PHE A 116 3.87 17.13 21.79
CA PHE A 116 5.29 16.87 21.61
C PHE A 116 6.20 18.10 21.72
N ALA A 117 5.64 19.32 21.75
CA ALA A 117 6.42 20.55 21.87
C ALA A 117 7.39 20.58 23.08
N PRO A 118 7.04 20.09 24.28
CA PRO A 118 7.98 20.01 25.41
C PRO A 118 9.19 19.13 25.11
N PHE A 119 8.98 17.96 24.50
CA PHE A 119 10.09 17.08 24.09
C PHE A 119 11.01 17.78 23.09
N GLY A 120 10.44 18.45 22.07
CA GLY A 120 11.23 19.24 21.12
C GLY A 120 12.09 20.29 21.81
N LYS A 121 11.53 21.05 22.75
CA LYS A 121 12.28 22.05 23.53
C LYS A 121 13.42 21.41 24.33
N ASN A 122 13.16 20.30 25.01
CA ASN A 122 14.15 19.61 25.84
C ASN A 122 15.30 19.05 25.00
N PHE A 123 15.00 18.33 23.92
CA PHE A 123 16.03 17.80 23.02
C PHE A 123 16.84 18.89 22.32
N MET A 124 16.24 20.03 21.98
CA MET A 124 16.99 21.18 21.45
C MET A 124 17.94 21.81 22.49
N ASN A 125 17.63 21.71 23.78
CA ASN A 125 18.52 22.12 24.87
C ASN A 125 19.65 21.10 25.08
N TYR A 126 19.35 19.79 25.05
CA TYR A 126 20.38 18.75 25.13
C TYR A 126 21.33 18.84 23.93
N ALA A 127 20.80 19.00 22.71
CA ALA A 127 21.59 19.22 21.51
C ALA A 127 22.57 20.40 21.67
N ARG A 128 22.13 21.52 22.28
CA ARG A 128 22.99 22.68 22.54
C ARG A 128 24.13 22.35 23.50
N LYS A 129 23.87 21.59 24.57
CA LYS A 129 24.88 21.18 25.55
C LYS A 129 25.90 20.24 24.93
N ILE A 130 25.46 19.14 24.32
CA ILE A 130 26.37 18.15 23.72
C ILE A 130 27.17 18.73 22.55
N SER A 131 26.57 19.64 21.75
CA SER A 131 27.30 20.32 20.68
C SER A 131 28.50 21.12 21.22
N ARG A 132 28.33 21.79 22.36
CA ARG A 132 29.42 22.55 22.99
C ARG A 132 30.53 21.63 23.52
N GLU A 133 30.15 20.50 24.12
CA GLU A 133 31.11 19.53 24.65
C GLU A 133 31.90 18.82 23.55
N LEU A 134 31.24 18.50 22.43
CA LEU A 134 31.87 17.83 21.28
C LEU A 134 32.53 18.80 20.28
N GLY A 135 32.42 20.12 20.50
CA GLY A 135 33.01 21.14 19.61
C GLY A 135 32.27 21.33 18.28
N TYR A 136 30.99 20.99 18.19
CA TYR A 136 30.17 21.16 17.00
C TYR A 136 29.37 22.49 17.01
N GLN A 137 29.13 23.06 15.83
CA GLN A 137 28.22 24.20 15.70
C GLN A 137 26.77 23.70 15.84
N ARG A 138 26.01 24.28 16.79
CA ARG A 138 24.63 23.85 17.10
C ARG A 138 23.71 23.75 15.87
N ARG A 139 23.83 24.72 14.94
CA ARG A 139 22.99 24.78 13.74
C ARG A 139 23.16 23.57 12.83
N ASP A 140 24.28 22.85 12.97
CA ASP A 140 24.66 21.71 12.13
C ASP A 140 24.50 20.38 12.89
N VAL A 141 23.58 20.31 13.88
CA VAL A 141 23.43 19.15 14.76
C VAL A 141 21.99 18.66 14.88
N LEU A 142 21.06 19.51 15.32
CA LEU A 142 19.65 19.13 15.50
C LEU A 142 18.71 20.25 15.06
N VAL A 143 17.74 19.93 14.22
CA VAL A 143 16.62 20.79 13.85
C VAL A 143 15.33 20.35 14.56
N ASN A 144 14.50 21.32 14.93
CA ASN A 144 13.21 21.05 15.56
C ASN A 144 12.11 20.87 14.49
N GLY A 145 11.84 19.61 14.13
CA GLY A 145 10.76 19.24 13.21
C GLY A 145 9.36 19.21 13.84
N ILE A 146 9.25 19.25 15.17
CA ILE A 146 7.98 19.22 15.92
C ILE A 146 7.31 20.60 15.87
N SER A 147 8.10 21.64 16.15
CA SER A 147 7.67 23.04 16.08
C SER A 147 8.75 23.87 15.39
N PRO A 148 8.83 23.81 14.03
CA PRO A 148 9.84 24.54 13.28
C PRO A 148 9.65 26.06 13.41
N GLU A 149 10.76 26.80 13.43
CA GLU A 149 10.78 28.26 13.49
C GLU A 149 10.75 28.88 12.08
N GLY A 150 10.45 30.18 11.98
CA GLY A 150 10.64 30.94 10.73
C GLY A 150 9.72 30.56 9.55
N GLY A 151 8.55 29.98 9.82
CA GLY A 151 7.60 29.56 8.77
C GLY A 151 8.00 28.30 8.01
N MET A 152 9.08 27.62 8.45
CA MET A 152 9.50 26.34 7.89
C MET A 152 8.53 25.22 8.27
N SER A 153 8.54 24.15 7.48
CA SER A 153 7.85 22.91 7.81
C SER A 153 8.84 21.75 7.82
N TRP A 154 8.42 20.57 8.27
CA TRP A 154 9.24 19.36 8.18
C TRP A 154 9.72 19.08 6.75
N GLN A 155 8.90 19.41 5.75
CA GLN A 155 9.21 19.21 4.33
C GLN A 155 10.36 20.09 3.83
N THR A 156 10.71 21.16 4.56
CA THR A 156 11.86 21.99 4.25
C THR A 156 13.18 21.24 4.48
N PHE A 157 13.20 20.33 5.45
CA PHE A 157 14.42 19.65 5.88
C PHE A 157 14.65 18.30 5.20
N VAL A 158 13.64 17.72 4.56
CA VAL A 158 13.81 16.46 3.84
C VAL A 158 13.30 16.65 2.43
N PRO A 159 14.16 16.62 1.40
CA PRO A 159 13.73 16.70 0.02
C PRO A 159 12.80 15.53 -0.33
N GLY A 160 11.52 15.84 -0.59
CA GLY A 160 10.47 14.83 -0.73
C GLY A 160 9.92 14.37 0.62
N GLU A 161 8.86 13.56 0.61
CA GLU A 161 8.30 13.01 1.85
C GLU A 161 9.18 11.87 2.41
N ILE A 162 9.13 11.70 3.72
CA ILE A 162 9.73 10.57 4.44
C ILE A 162 8.67 9.94 5.33
N SER A 163 8.76 8.63 5.51
CA SER A 163 7.96 7.90 6.50
C SER A 163 8.89 7.22 7.48
N VAL A 164 8.48 7.16 8.74
CA VAL A 164 9.30 6.61 9.83
C VAL A 164 8.46 5.66 10.68
N ASN A 165 9.13 4.67 11.30
CA ASN A 165 8.46 3.60 12.05
C ASN A 165 7.62 4.11 13.23
N SER A 166 8.00 5.23 13.86
CA SER A 166 7.25 5.83 14.96
C SER A 166 5.85 6.32 14.55
N GLU A 167 5.56 6.51 13.25
CA GLU A 167 4.20 6.84 12.82
C GLU A 167 3.19 5.74 13.14
N LEU A 168 3.60 4.47 13.05
CA LEU A 168 2.71 3.34 13.32
C LEU A 168 2.44 3.24 14.82
N VAL A 169 3.48 3.39 15.64
CA VAL A 169 3.37 3.41 17.10
C VAL A 169 2.53 4.61 17.57
N LEU A 170 2.70 5.78 16.94
CA LEU A 170 1.85 6.93 17.25
C LEU A 170 0.37 6.67 16.93
N ALA A 171 0.10 5.89 15.88
CA ALA A 171 -1.26 5.55 15.49
C ALA A 171 -1.96 4.61 16.49
N THR A 172 -1.22 3.90 17.34
CA THR A 172 -1.78 3.08 18.43
C THR A 172 -2.14 3.89 19.68
N GLY A 173 -1.94 5.22 19.64
CA GLY A 173 -2.09 6.08 20.82
C GLY A 173 -0.89 6.06 21.76
N THR A 174 0.22 5.43 21.39
CA THR A 174 1.46 5.44 22.16
C THR A 174 2.32 6.65 21.76
N PRO A 175 2.82 7.47 22.70
CA PRO A 175 3.70 8.59 22.36
C PRO A 175 4.94 8.11 21.61
N ALA A 176 5.21 8.71 20.45
CA ALA A 176 6.34 8.32 19.61
C ALA A 176 7.03 9.52 18.96
N LEU A 177 8.36 9.48 18.91
CA LEU A 177 9.23 10.45 18.25
C LEU A 177 10.18 9.75 17.28
N ALA A 178 10.72 10.50 16.33
CA ALA A 178 11.77 10.07 15.42
C ALA A 178 12.94 11.04 15.46
N PHE A 179 14.16 10.50 15.46
CA PHE A 179 15.34 11.22 15.02
C PHE A 179 15.65 10.79 13.59
N VAL A 180 15.68 11.76 12.68
CA VAL A 180 15.80 11.52 11.25
C VAL A 180 16.98 12.30 10.71
N THR A 181 17.82 11.69 9.87
CA THR A 181 18.84 12.46 9.14
C THR A 181 18.17 13.42 8.17
N VAL A 182 18.47 14.72 8.30
CA VAL A 182 17.88 15.78 7.47
C VAL A 182 18.83 16.26 6.38
N ASN A 183 18.33 17.01 5.41
CA ASN A 183 19.02 17.56 4.26
C ASN A 183 19.57 16.48 3.30
N ASP A 184 18.99 15.28 3.34
CA ASP A 184 19.41 14.15 2.52
C ASP A 184 18.28 13.65 1.60
N ALA A 185 18.60 13.58 0.30
CA ALA A 185 17.69 13.11 -0.72
C ALA A 185 17.60 11.58 -0.81
N ARG A 186 18.57 10.82 -0.28
CA ARG A 186 18.61 9.34 -0.27
C ARG A 186 18.49 8.71 -1.66
N PHE A 187 19.22 9.25 -2.64
CA PHE A 187 19.13 8.84 -4.04
C PHE A 187 19.50 7.37 -4.29
N LEU A 188 20.33 6.78 -3.44
CA LEU A 188 20.77 5.40 -3.61
C LEU A 188 19.78 4.38 -3.04
N VAL A 189 18.93 4.78 -2.08
CA VAL A 189 17.99 3.87 -1.42
C VAL A 189 17.06 3.23 -2.45
N ASP A 190 16.74 1.94 -2.25
CA ASP A 190 15.97 1.11 -3.18
C ASP A 190 16.64 0.87 -4.54
N THR A 191 17.96 1.07 -4.64
CA THR A 191 18.72 0.75 -5.87
C THR A 191 19.82 -0.28 -5.59
N PRO A 192 20.24 -1.08 -6.60
CA PRO A 192 21.41 -1.96 -6.49
C PRO A 192 22.75 -1.24 -6.23
N LEU A 193 22.74 0.10 -6.23
CA LEU A 193 23.90 0.95 -5.95
C LEU A 193 23.99 1.32 -4.47
N ASP A 194 22.98 1.01 -3.65
CA ASP A 194 23.05 1.15 -2.19
C ASP A 194 23.96 0.06 -1.61
N ARG A 195 25.24 0.41 -1.46
CA ARG A 195 26.32 -0.52 -1.12
C ARG A 195 27.12 0.00 0.05
N SER A 196 27.77 -0.91 0.77
CA SER A 196 28.56 -0.59 1.96
C SER A 196 29.68 0.43 1.70
N ASP A 197 30.24 0.47 0.48
CA ASP A 197 31.28 1.45 0.08
C ASP A 197 30.72 2.87 -0.12
N LYS A 198 29.40 3.04 -0.14
CA LYS A 198 28.73 4.35 -0.23
C LYS A 198 28.37 4.94 1.13
N VAL A 199 28.63 4.20 2.21
CA VAL A 199 28.38 4.66 3.58
C VAL A 199 29.45 5.66 3.99
N ASN A 200 29.03 6.87 4.38
CA ASN A 200 29.92 7.85 5.01
C ASN A 200 29.93 7.66 6.53
N TYR A 201 30.95 6.96 7.01
CA TYR A 201 31.09 6.63 8.43
C TYR A 201 31.34 7.84 9.32
N ASP A 202 31.98 8.91 8.84
CA ASP A 202 32.26 10.10 9.65
C ASP A 202 30.96 10.84 10.00
N ASN A 203 30.09 11.01 9.00
CA ASN A 203 28.77 11.60 9.21
C ASN A 203 27.92 10.77 10.17
N LEU A 204 27.88 9.46 9.97
CA LEU A 204 27.14 8.56 10.85
C LEU A 204 27.70 8.56 12.27
N ALA A 205 29.03 8.59 12.43
CA ALA A 205 29.69 8.65 13.73
C ALA A 205 29.36 9.95 14.48
N LYS A 206 29.33 11.10 13.79
CA LYS A 206 28.87 12.36 14.38
C LYS A 206 27.43 12.25 14.88
N GLN A 207 26.51 11.75 14.06
CA GLN A 207 25.11 11.57 14.44
C GLN A 207 24.94 10.68 15.67
N ILE A 208 25.63 9.53 15.70
CA ILE A 208 25.59 8.58 16.82
C ILE A 208 26.13 9.22 18.10
N ARG A 209 27.25 9.94 18.05
CA ARG A 209 27.84 10.62 19.23
C ARG A 209 26.87 11.66 19.80
N VAL A 210 26.25 12.45 18.94
CA VAL A 210 25.25 13.45 19.35
C VAL A 210 24.03 12.76 19.98
N LEU A 211 23.46 11.73 19.33
CA LEU A 211 22.31 10.99 19.85
C LEU A 211 22.60 10.38 21.20
N ALA A 212 23.75 9.71 21.36
CA ALA A 212 24.15 9.11 22.61
C ALA A 212 24.22 10.14 23.74
N GLY A 213 24.84 11.31 23.50
CA GLY A 213 24.91 12.38 24.49
C GLY A 213 23.54 12.99 24.82
N MET A 214 22.68 13.18 23.82
CA MET A 214 21.30 13.65 24.04
C MET A 214 20.47 12.66 24.85
N PHE A 215 20.57 11.36 24.55
CA PHE A 215 19.85 10.33 25.30
C PHE A 215 20.36 10.16 26.71
N HIS A 216 21.68 10.25 26.93
CA HIS A 216 22.25 10.26 28.28
C HIS A 216 21.62 11.37 29.13
N MET A 217 21.58 12.60 28.62
CA MET A 217 20.92 13.73 29.31
C MET A 217 19.42 13.53 29.47
N ALA A 218 18.73 12.97 28.47
CA ALA A 218 17.30 12.74 28.53
C ALA A 218 16.93 11.69 29.59
N PHE A 219 17.73 10.62 29.73
CA PHE A 219 17.49 9.57 30.73
C PHE A 219 17.73 10.06 32.17
N GLU A 220 18.57 11.07 32.34
CA GLU A 220 18.83 11.71 33.64
C GLU A 220 17.86 12.86 33.97
N ASP A 221 17.02 13.28 33.02
CA ASP A 221 16.11 14.41 33.21
C ASP A 221 14.77 13.96 33.83
N PRO A 222 14.50 14.25 35.12
CA PRO A 222 13.25 13.88 35.76
C PRO A 222 12.04 14.63 35.18
N GLU A 223 12.27 15.74 34.47
CA GLU A 223 11.25 16.58 33.83
C GLU A 223 11.07 16.24 32.33
N LEU A 224 11.71 15.18 31.82
CA LEU A 224 11.55 14.77 30.42
C LEU A 224 10.09 14.52 30.05
N PHE A 225 9.30 13.99 30.98
CA PHE A 225 7.87 13.69 30.82
C PHE A 225 7.01 14.70 31.59
N PRO A 226 6.49 15.75 30.93
CA PRO A 226 5.47 16.62 31.49
C PRO A 226 4.20 15.86 31.91
N ASP A 227 3.43 16.46 32.81
CA ASP A 227 2.08 15.97 33.12
C ASP A 227 1.13 16.23 31.94
N PHE A 228 0.92 15.21 31.12
CA PHE A 228 0.06 15.28 29.94
C PHE A 228 -1.39 14.94 30.30
N LYS A 229 -2.26 15.97 30.33
CA LYS A 229 -3.72 15.76 30.46
C LYS A 229 -4.37 15.16 29.20
N MET A 230 -3.70 15.23 28.05
CA MET A 230 -4.23 14.76 26.78
C MET A 230 -3.81 13.30 26.52
N ARG A 231 -4.78 12.44 26.22
CA ARG A 231 -4.53 11.05 25.79
C ARG A 231 -4.56 10.96 24.27
N LEU A 232 -3.51 10.38 23.70
CA LEU A 232 -3.46 10.07 22.28
C LEU A 232 -4.41 8.90 21.99
N ARG A 233 -5.15 8.96 20.88
CA ARG A 233 -6.13 7.95 20.50
C ARG A 233 -5.47 6.87 19.65
N ASP A 234 -5.89 5.62 19.88
CA ASP A 234 -5.68 4.53 18.93
C ASP A 234 -6.62 4.71 17.73
N ASN A 235 -6.03 4.78 16.54
CA ASN A 235 -6.73 4.93 15.27
C ASN A 235 -6.44 3.77 14.31
N LEU A 236 -5.82 2.68 14.79
CA LEU A 236 -5.59 1.50 13.96
C LEU A 236 -6.88 0.76 13.70
N ARG A 237 -6.95 0.23 12.48
CA ARG A 237 -8.00 -0.66 12.01
C ARG A 237 -7.37 -1.97 11.55
N SER A 238 -8.13 -3.05 11.68
CA SER A 238 -7.77 -4.37 11.23
C SER A 238 -8.60 -4.78 10.00
N LEU A 239 -7.98 -5.56 9.14
CA LEU A 239 -8.56 -6.13 7.94
C LEU A 239 -8.23 -7.62 7.91
N ARG A 240 -9.26 -8.47 7.93
CA ARG A 240 -9.18 -9.87 7.54
C ARG A 240 -9.53 -9.96 6.07
N GLY A 241 -8.54 -10.21 5.23
CA GLY A 241 -8.73 -10.35 3.80
C GLY A 241 -8.77 -11.81 3.39
N GLN A 242 -9.46 -12.10 2.30
CA GLN A 242 -9.52 -13.42 1.69
C GLN A 242 -9.22 -13.35 0.19
N THR A 243 -8.54 -14.35 -0.34
CA THR A 243 -8.34 -14.54 -1.78
C THR A 243 -9.00 -15.83 -2.22
N MET A 244 -10.02 -15.71 -3.07
CA MET A 244 -10.84 -16.84 -3.51
C MET A 244 -10.85 -16.94 -5.03
N VAL A 245 -11.18 -18.12 -5.54
CA VAL A 245 -11.42 -18.37 -6.97
C VAL A 245 -12.76 -19.07 -7.17
N PHE A 246 -13.34 -18.95 -8.35
CA PHE A 246 -14.52 -19.73 -8.71
C PHE A 246 -14.16 -21.20 -8.97
N PRO A 247 -14.81 -22.16 -8.30
CA PRO A 247 -14.76 -23.56 -8.71
C PRO A 247 -15.36 -23.74 -10.11
N ARG A 248 -14.87 -24.74 -10.86
CA ARG A 248 -15.33 -25.02 -12.24
C ARG A 248 -16.85 -25.23 -12.41
N ARG A 249 -17.58 -25.53 -11.34
CA ARG A 249 -19.01 -25.88 -11.36
C ARG A 249 -19.86 -25.10 -10.35
N SER A 250 -19.30 -24.05 -9.75
CA SER A 250 -19.99 -23.23 -8.75
C SER A 250 -20.07 -21.79 -9.22
N ILE A 251 -21.15 -21.12 -8.84
CA ILE A 251 -21.34 -19.67 -9.01
C ILE A 251 -20.94 -18.88 -7.74
N VAL A 252 -20.48 -19.59 -6.71
CA VAL A 252 -20.00 -19.01 -5.46
C VAL A 252 -18.48 -19.15 -5.44
N PRO A 253 -17.72 -18.08 -5.17
CA PRO A 253 -16.27 -18.13 -5.09
C PRO A 253 -15.84 -18.57 -3.68
N ASP A 254 -15.86 -19.88 -3.44
CA ASP A 254 -15.57 -20.50 -2.15
C ASP A 254 -14.29 -21.37 -2.16
N LEU A 255 -13.52 -21.37 -3.25
CA LEU A 255 -12.26 -22.10 -3.32
C LEU A 255 -11.10 -21.18 -2.92
N PRO A 256 -10.42 -21.43 -1.78
CA PRO A 256 -9.31 -20.60 -1.34
C PRO A 256 -8.11 -20.67 -2.28
N ARG A 257 -7.41 -19.54 -2.42
CA ARG A 257 -6.11 -19.47 -3.10
C ARG A 257 -4.99 -19.23 -2.10
N ALA A 258 -4.62 -20.29 -1.38
CA ALA A 258 -3.46 -20.31 -0.50
C ALA A 258 -2.15 -19.96 -1.23
N ASP A 259 -1.15 -19.53 -0.45
CA ASP A 259 0.19 -19.11 -0.90
C ASP A 259 0.21 -17.93 -1.89
N ALA A 260 -0.93 -17.28 -2.12
CA ALA A 260 -0.96 -16.02 -2.82
C ALA A 260 -0.28 -14.92 -2.00
N VAL A 261 0.28 -13.94 -2.69
CA VAL A 261 0.75 -12.69 -2.07
C VAL A 261 -0.41 -11.71 -2.08
N ALA A 262 -0.99 -11.47 -0.91
CA ALA A 262 -1.98 -10.43 -0.72
C ALA A 262 -1.31 -9.06 -0.67
N VAL A 263 -1.89 -8.08 -1.34
CA VAL A 263 -1.43 -6.70 -1.37
C VAL A 263 -2.56 -5.80 -0.91
N VAL A 264 -2.33 -5.03 0.16
CA VAL A 264 -3.23 -3.98 0.61
C VAL A 264 -2.65 -2.62 0.23
N ARG A 265 -3.15 -2.07 -0.88
CA ARG A 265 -2.83 -0.72 -1.32
C ARG A 265 -3.62 0.27 -0.49
N ASN A 266 -2.95 1.28 0.04
CA ASN A 266 -3.55 2.26 0.95
C ASN A 266 -3.48 3.70 0.41
N GLY A 267 -3.25 3.86 -0.90
CA GLY A 267 -3.14 5.16 -1.58
C GLY A 267 -1.89 5.95 -1.23
N LYS A 268 -0.97 5.39 -0.44
CA LYS A 268 0.33 5.99 -0.13
C LYS A 268 1.33 5.77 -1.27
N LYS A 269 2.49 6.41 -1.19
CA LYS A 269 3.59 6.22 -2.15
C LYS A 269 4.10 4.77 -2.07
N LYS A 270 4.49 4.21 -3.21
CA LYS A 270 5.15 2.90 -3.33
C LYS A 270 6.33 2.76 -2.37
N SER A 271 7.16 3.80 -2.29
CA SER A 271 8.27 3.90 -1.34
C SER A 271 8.41 5.33 -0.80
N TYR A 272 8.71 5.42 0.49
CA TYR A 272 9.11 6.63 1.20
C TYR A 272 10.56 6.51 1.62
N LYS A 273 11.48 6.66 0.65
CA LYS A 273 12.93 6.58 0.89
C LYS A 273 13.33 5.30 1.66
N GLY A 274 12.83 4.15 1.20
CA GLY A 274 13.13 2.83 1.76
C GLY A 274 11.97 2.20 2.53
N VAL A 275 11.00 3.00 2.99
CA VAL A 275 9.80 2.47 3.66
C VAL A 275 8.71 2.17 2.62
N ARG A 276 8.31 0.90 2.51
CA ARG A 276 7.21 0.49 1.62
C ARG A 276 5.88 1.03 2.14
N GLY A 277 5.09 1.64 1.25
CA GLY A 277 3.77 2.16 1.61
C GLY A 277 2.70 1.08 1.66
N GLU A 278 2.83 0.04 0.84
CA GLU A 278 1.86 -1.04 0.72
C GLU A 278 2.14 -2.15 1.74
N TYR A 279 1.09 -2.87 2.12
CA TYR A 279 1.21 -4.03 2.98
C TYR A 279 1.14 -5.30 2.14
N TYR A 280 2.09 -6.20 2.39
CA TYR A 280 2.15 -7.52 1.77
C TYR A 280 1.96 -8.55 2.86
N GLU A 281 1.11 -9.54 2.61
CA GLU A 281 0.90 -10.69 3.47
C GLU A 281 0.91 -11.96 2.60
N ILE A 282 1.30 -13.07 3.20
CA ILE A 282 1.12 -14.40 2.58
C ILE A 282 -0.23 -14.94 3.02
N VAL A 283 -0.98 -15.45 2.05
CA VAL A 283 -2.30 -16.03 2.29
C VAL A 283 -2.15 -17.45 2.82
N ASP A 284 -2.87 -17.76 3.89
CA ASP A 284 -2.90 -19.08 4.54
C ASP A 284 -3.69 -20.15 3.75
N GLU A 285 -3.78 -21.35 4.30
CA GLU A 285 -4.41 -22.51 3.66
C GLU A 285 -5.93 -22.31 3.43
N GLU A 286 -6.58 -21.52 4.29
CA GLU A 286 -7.98 -21.11 4.20
C GLU A 286 -8.21 -19.95 3.22
N GLY A 287 -7.16 -19.48 2.53
CA GLY A 287 -7.26 -18.36 1.62
C GLY A 287 -7.38 -17.02 2.33
N THR A 288 -6.99 -16.93 3.60
CA THR A 288 -7.12 -15.76 4.48
C THR A 288 -5.75 -15.08 4.72
N PHE A 289 -5.77 -13.77 4.98
CA PHE A 289 -4.64 -13.01 5.49
C PHE A 289 -5.11 -11.91 6.45
N PHE A 290 -4.22 -11.40 7.30
CA PHE A 290 -4.59 -10.42 8.32
C PHE A 290 -3.64 -9.21 8.36
N VAL A 291 -4.23 -8.01 8.39
CA VAL A 291 -3.51 -6.74 8.50
C VAL A 291 -4.11 -5.92 9.63
N ASN A 292 -3.35 -5.68 10.71
CA ASN A 292 -3.77 -4.91 11.90
C ASN A 292 -3.27 -3.45 11.92
N ARG A 293 -2.75 -2.97 10.80
CA ARG A 293 -2.00 -1.70 10.71
C ARG A 293 -2.60 -0.71 9.71
N VAL A 294 -3.91 -0.80 9.48
CA VAL A 294 -4.60 0.06 8.51
C VAL A 294 -4.86 1.44 9.14
N ARG A 295 -4.37 2.49 8.48
CA ARG A 295 -4.38 3.89 8.96
C ARG A 295 -5.10 4.85 8.02
N VAL A 296 -5.80 4.32 7.01
CA VAL A 296 -6.47 5.09 5.96
C VAL A 296 -7.92 4.69 5.88
N ASN A 297 -8.75 5.58 5.32
CA ASN A 297 -10.18 5.34 5.20
C ASN A 297 -10.56 4.46 4.02
N ASN A 298 -9.68 4.29 3.04
CA ASN A 298 -9.92 3.43 1.89
C ASN A 298 -8.66 2.64 1.57
N VAL A 299 -8.84 1.36 1.28
CA VAL A 299 -7.79 0.46 0.80
C VAL A 299 -8.25 -0.23 -0.47
N GLN A 300 -7.31 -0.74 -1.25
CA GLN A 300 -7.58 -1.65 -2.35
C GLN A 300 -6.86 -2.97 -2.04
N ILE A 301 -7.63 -4.05 -2.08
CA ILE A 301 -7.16 -5.40 -1.78
C ILE A 301 -6.93 -6.13 -3.08
N GLU A 302 -5.73 -6.71 -3.21
CA GLU A 302 -5.32 -7.49 -4.36
C GLU A 302 -4.70 -8.79 -3.88
N GLY A 303 -4.68 -9.81 -4.72
CA GLY A 303 -3.96 -11.06 -4.49
C GLY A 303 -3.27 -11.52 -5.76
N TYR A 304 -2.05 -12.02 -5.63
CA TYR A 304 -1.28 -12.54 -6.76
C TYR A 304 -0.70 -13.89 -6.40
N TYR A 305 -1.09 -14.94 -7.11
CA TYR A 305 -0.45 -16.24 -6.95
C TYR A 305 0.75 -16.34 -7.88
N ILE A 306 1.92 -16.61 -7.30
CA ILE A 306 3.18 -16.75 -8.01
C ILE A 306 3.51 -18.24 -8.07
N ASP A 307 3.73 -18.75 -9.27
CA ASP A 307 4.23 -20.12 -9.46
C ASP A 307 5.62 -20.22 -8.82
N PRO A 308 5.82 -21.09 -7.81
CA PRO A 308 7.09 -21.19 -7.08
C PRO A 308 8.25 -21.72 -7.95
N ILE A 309 7.96 -22.39 -9.06
CA ILE A 309 8.99 -22.93 -9.98
C ILE A 309 9.41 -21.86 -10.99
N THR A 310 8.44 -21.17 -11.59
CA THR A 310 8.72 -20.25 -12.71
C THR A 310 8.84 -18.79 -12.28
N GLY A 311 8.38 -18.43 -11.08
CA GLY A 311 8.28 -17.05 -10.60
C GLY A 311 7.23 -16.21 -11.33
N ARG A 312 6.39 -16.82 -12.16
CA ARG A 312 5.34 -16.12 -12.92
C ARG A 312 4.08 -15.96 -12.10
N ILE A 313 3.40 -14.82 -12.27
CA ILE A 313 2.05 -14.63 -11.76
C ILE A 313 1.10 -15.47 -12.62
N THR A 314 0.43 -16.44 -12.00
CA THR A 314 -0.54 -17.33 -12.68
C THR A 314 -1.98 -17.12 -12.21
N TYR A 315 -2.18 -16.38 -11.13
CA TYR A 315 -3.48 -15.81 -10.76
C TYR A 315 -3.33 -14.37 -10.33
N ALA A 316 -4.28 -13.53 -10.72
CA ALA A 316 -4.33 -12.10 -10.40
C ALA A 316 -5.78 -11.68 -10.11
N PRO A 317 -6.01 -10.48 -9.55
CA PRO A 317 -7.36 -10.00 -9.25
C PRO A 317 -8.18 -9.85 -10.53
N ASP A 318 -9.41 -10.36 -10.50
CA ASP A 318 -10.35 -10.21 -11.60
C ASP A 318 -11.04 -8.85 -11.53
N ARG A 319 -10.92 -8.05 -12.60
CA ARG A 319 -11.62 -6.77 -12.82
C ARG A 319 -12.88 -6.93 -13.65
N GLY A 320 -13.22 -8.15 -14.05
CA GLY A 320 -14.44 -8.48 -14.79
C GLY A 320 -15.70 -8.48 -13.92
N VAL A 321 -16.80 -8.88 -14.54
CA VAL A 321 -18.16 -8.85 -13.96
C VAL A 321 -18.26 -9.74 -12.70
N GLN A 322 -17.58 -10.88 -12.69
CA GLN A 322 -17.60 -11.81 -11.56
C GLN A 322 -16.52 -11.49 -10.50
N GLY A 323 -15.61 -10.58 -10.81
CA GLY A 323 -14.56 -10.07 -9.93
C GLY A 323 -14.95 -8.73 -9.31
N ASP A 324 -14.17 -7.68 -9.55
CA ASP A 324 -14.29 -6.33 -8.97
C ASP A 324 -15.68 -5.70 -9.09
N GLU A 325 -16.47 -6.02 -10.12
CA GLU A 325 -17.85 -5.50 -10.22
C GLU A 325 -18.79 -6.11 -9.16
N ALA A 326 -18.68 -7.41 -8.89
CA ALA A 326 -19.51 -8.13 -7.91
C ALA A 326 -18.88 -8.15 -6.51
N TYR A 327 -17.56 -8.23 -6.45
CA TYR A 327 -16.72 -8.28 -5.25
C TYR A 327 -15.66 -7.18 -5.32
N PRO A 328 -16.02 -5.93 -4.99
CA PRO A 328 -15.13 -4.78 -5.16
C PRO A 328 -13.79 -4.93 -4.46
N MET A 329 -12.71 -4.71 -5.18
CA MET A 329 -11.35 -4.68 -4.65
C MET A 329 -11.13 -3.46 -3.75
N LYS A 330 -11.86 -2.36 -4.00
CA LYS A 330 -11.79 -1.13 -3.20
C LYS A 330 -12.72 -1.20 -2.00
N VAL A 331 -12.16 -1.01 -0.82
CA VAL A 331 -12.84 -1.16 0.46
C VAL A 331 -12.72 0.11 1.29
N ALA A 332 -13.86 0.65 1.72
CA ALA A 332 -13.90 1.68 2.75
C ALA A 332 -13.64 1.04 4.13
N MET A 333 -12.72 1.57 4.90
CA MET A 333 -12.40 1.13 6.27
C MET A 333 -13.27 1.90 7.28
N ASP A 334 -14.58 1.73 7.20
CA ASP A 334 -15.59 2.39 8.02
C ASP A 334 -15.76 1.79 9.42
N TRP A 335 -15.31 0.56 9.61
CA TRP A 335 -15.29 -0.16 10.89
C TRP A 335 -13.86 -0.38 11.39
N ARG A 336 -13.71 -0.66 12.70
CA ARG A 336 -12.41 -0.95 13.31
C ARG A 336 -11.85 -2.27 12.81
N ASP A 337 -12.70 -3.28 12.70
CA ASP A 337 -12.38 -4.62 12.24
C ASP A 337 -13.27 -4.90 11.03
N LYS A 338 -12.67 -5.33 9.91
CA LYS A 338 -13.40 -5.56 8.65
C LYS A 338 -12.95 -6.85 8.00
N GLU A 339 -13.90 -7.60 7.48
CA GLU A 339 -13.64 -8.79 6.67
C GLU A 339 -13.99 -8.50 5.20
N TRP A 340 -13.16 -8.97 4.29
CA TRP A 340 -13.36 -8.74 2.86
C TRP A 340 -12.68 -9.80 2.00
N MET A 341 -13.21 -10.05 0.81
CA MET A 341 -12.62 -11.01 -0.13
C MET A 341 -12.32 -10.36 -1.48
N VAL A 342 -11.30 -10.86 -2.16
CA VAL A 342 -10.98 -10.55 -3.55
C VAL A 342 -10.97 -11.82 -4.38
N ILE A 343 -11.51 -11.73 -5.60
CA ILE A 343 -11.59 -12.85 -6.52
C ILE A 343 -10.38 -12.83 -7.44
N LEU A 344 -9.72 -14.00 -7.56
CA LEU A 344 -8.61 -14.20 -8.47
C LEU A 344 -9.03 -15.10 -9.64
N PHE A 345 -8.44 -14.86 -10.80
CA PHE A 345 -8.66 -15.67 -12.00
C PHE A 345 -7.33 -16.18 -12.57
N PRO A 346 -7.32 -17.33 -13.28
CA PRO A 346 -6.12 -17.86 -13.91
C PRO A 346 -5.67 -16.96 -15.08
N CYS A 347 -4.42 -16.49 -15.05
CA CYS A 347 -3.91 -15.52 -16.01
C CYS A 347 -2.47 -15.80 -16.46
N GLU A 348 -2.08 -15.16 -17.57
CA GLU A 348 -0.68 -14.85 -17.88
C GLU A 348 -0.45 -13.34 -17.69
N ALA A 349 0.72 -12.97 -17.16
CA ALA A 349 1.08 -11.59 -16.87
C ALA A 349 2.04 -11.03 -17.93
N TYR A 350 1.72 -9.85 -18.48
CA TYR A 350 2.58 -9.17 -19.44
C TYR A 350 2.84 -7.72 -19.05
N ASN A 351 4.10 -7.35 -19.07
CA ASN A 351 4.49 -5.95 -18.87
C ASN A 351 4.27 -5.15 -20.15
N PHE A 352 3.69 -3.97 -20.01
CA PHE A 352 3.63 -2.95 -21.04
C PHE A 352 4.31 -1.67 -20.55
N TYR A 353 4.85 -0.89 -21.47
CA TYR A 353 5.82 0.18 -21.20
C TYR A 353 5.48 1.47 -21.97
N ASP A 354 6.10 2.57 -21.54
CA ASP A 354 6.06 3.87 -22.22
C ASP A 354 4.64 4.37 -22.57
N ILE A 355 3.67 4.12 -21.67
CA ILE A 355 2.29 4.64 -21.76
C ILE A 355 2.26 6.14 -21.42
N VAL A 356 2.90 6.96 -22.26
CA VAL A 356 3.01 8.41 -22.16
C VAL A 356 2.45 9.06 -23.42
N ASP A 357 1.69 10.13 -23.27
CA ASP A 357 1.33 11.01 -24.37
C ASP A 357 2.56 11.87 -24.75
N PRO A 358 3.17 11.68 -25.94
CA PRO A 358 4.37 12.41 -26.31
C PRO A 358 4.13 13.92 -26.51
N ARG A 359 2.88 14.33 -26.77
CA ARG A 359 2.52 15.74 -27.00
C ARG A 359 2.35 16.49 -25.68
N TYR A 360 1.73 15.86 -24.68
CA TYR A 360 1.46 16.49 -23.39
C TYR A 360 2.43 16.07 -22.29
N LEU A 361 3.29 15.07 -22.54
CA LEU A 361 4.23 14.49 -21.58
C LEU A 361 3.53 14.00 -20.30
N THR A 362 2.32 13.48 -20.47
CA THR A 362 1.47 12.97 -19.38
C THR A 362 1.30 11.45 -19.51
N LYS A 363 1.20 10.76 -18.38
CA LYS A 363 0.90 9.32 -18.36
C LYS A 363 -0.52 9.06 -18.88
N LEU A 364 -0.66 8.03 -19.72
CA LEU A 364 -1.95 7.50 -20.15
C LEU A 364 -2.49 6.55 -19.07
N SER A 365 -3.10 7.09 -18.03
CA SER A 365 -3.54 6.33 -16.85
C SER A 365 -4.89 5.63 -17.01
N ASN A 366 -5.69 5.98 -18.03
CA ASN A 366 -6.95 5.31 -18.31
C ASN A 366 -6.67 4.09 -19.21
N VAL A 367 -6.59 2.91 -18.60
CA VAL A 367 -6.39 1.63 -19.30
C VAL A 367 -7.74 0.95 -19.46
N GLN A 368 -8.08 0.58 -20.70
CA GLN A 368 -9.23 -0.27 -21.00
C GLN A 368 -8.75 -1.52 -21.72
N VAL A 369 -9.35 -2.65 -21.37
CA VAL A 369 -9.02 -3.95 -21.95
C VAL A 369 -10.25 -4.44 -22.70
N PHE A 370 -10.05 -4.91 -23.92
CA PHE A 370 -11.11 -5.43 -24.77
C PHE A 370 -10.80 -6.84 -25.23
N ASP A 371 -11.85 -7.59 -25.52
CA ASP A 371 -11.76 -8.84 -26.26
C ASP A 371 -11.76 -8.58 -27.79
N GLU A 372 -11.76 -9.66 -28.55
CA GLU A 372 -11.76 -9.64 -30.03
C GLU A 372 -13.00 -8.94 -30.61
N THR A 373 -14.11 -8.92 -29.85
CA THR A 373 -15.39 -8.30 -30.24
C THR A 373 -15.48 -6.81 -29.88
N ASN A 374 -14.40 -6.23 -29.36
CA ASN A 374 -14.34 -4.87 -28.81
C ASN A 374 -15.23 -4.67 -27.55
N GLY A 375 -15.61 -5.76 -26.89
CA GLY A 375 -16.30 -5.75 -25.59
C GLY A 375 -15.33 -5.93 -24.43
N ALA A 376 -15.79 -5.75 -23.19
CA ALA A 376 -14.97 -6.07 -22.02
C ALA A 376 -14.84 -7.60 -21.90
N PRO A 377 -13.62 -8.14 -21.70
CA PRO A 377 -13.44 -9.58 -21.47
C PRO A 377 -14.17 -10.03 -20.20
N VAL A 378 -14.58 -11.29 -20.16
CA VAL A 378 -15.26 -11.87 -18.98
C VAL A 378 -14.38 -11.81 -17.74
N GLU A 379 -13.09 -12.16 -17.88
CA GLU A 379 -12.08 -12.07 -16.84
C GLU A 379 -10.87 -11.32 -17.41
N TYR A 380 -10.39 -10.33 -16.67
CA TYR A 380 -9.18 -9.60 -17.02
C TYR A 380 -8.67 -8.85 -15.80
N GLY A 381 -7.41 -8.43 -15.84
CA GLY A 381 -6.85 -7.59 -14.81
C GLY A 381 -5.77 -6.69 -15.38
N TYR A 382 -5.51 -5.58 -14.69
CA TYR A 382 -4.31 -4.80 -14.93
C TYR A 382 -3.91 -4.05 -13.68
N THR A 383 -2.61 -3.77 -13.59
CA THR A 383 -2.02 -2.90 -12.59
C THR A 383 -1.10 -1.91 -13.27
N ILE A 384 -1.34 -0.63 -13.05
CA ILE A 384 -0.41 0.45 -13.41
C ILE A 384 0.16 1.04 -12.14
N GLY A 385 1.26 1.81 -12.24
CA GLY A 385 1.80 2.52 -11.09
C GLY A 385 0.73 3.41 -10.42
N GLU A 386 0.29 3.03 -9.21
CA GLU A 386 -0.66 3.75 -8.37
C GLU A 386 0.06 4.40 -7.17
N GLY A 387 -0.45 5.55 -6.71
CA GLY A 387 0.13 6.31 -5.60
C GLY A 387 1.17 7.36 -6.03
N PRO A 388 1.48 8.37 -5.19
CA PRO A 388 2.13 9.60 -5.66
C PRO A 388 3.57 9.43 -6.20
N SER A 389 4.30 8.38 -5.80
CA SER A 389 5.66 8.11 -6.33
C SER A 389 5.65 7.31 -7.63
N ALA A 390 4.61 6.49 -7.85
CA ALA A 390 4.43 5.70 -9.07
C ALA A 390 3.41 6.35 -10.04
N GLN A 391 2.84 7.50 -9.65
CA GLN A 391 1.85 8.26 -10.42
C GLN A 391 2.31 8.52 -11.85
N ASN A 392 3.61 8.77 -12.02
CA ASN A 392 4.23 9.05 -13.30
C ASN A 392 5.05 7.87 -13.85
N GLU A 393 5.06 6.70 -13.19
CA GLU A 393 5.67 5.49 -13.76
C GLU A 393 4.83 5.06 -14.97
N PRO A 394 5.37 5.12 -16.21
CA PRO A 394 4.61 4.86 -17.43
C PRO A 394 4.69 3.38 -17.81
N VAL A 395 4.45 2.51 -16.83
CA VAL A 395 4.51 1.06 -16.98
C VAL A 395 3.31 0.42 -16.29
N GLY A 396 2.96 -0.77 -16.74
CA GLY A 396 1.96 -1.59 -16.10
C GLY A 396 2.07 -3.05 -16.47
N VAL A 397 1.20 -3.85 -15.86
CA VAL A 397 1.09 -5.28 -16.06
C VAL A 397 -0.35 -5.58 -16.45
N LEU A 398 -0.52 -6.25 -17.60
CA LEU A 398 -1.76 -6.85 -18.05
C LEU A 398 -1.84 -8.27 -17.50
N PHE A 399 -3.02 -8.66 -17.00
CA PHE A 399 -3.36 -10.02 -16.63
C PHE A 399 -4.51 -10.47 -17.54
N ALA A 400 -4.31 -11.55 -18.29
CA ALA A 400 -5.32 -12.04 -19.21
C ALA A 400 -5.36 -13.57 -19.24
N ARG A 401 -6.54 -14.13 -19.56
CA ARG A 401 -6.74 -15.57 -19.58
C ARG A 401 -5.89 -16.21 -20.69
N PRO A 402 -5.17 -17.32 -20.43
CA PRO A 402 -4.42 -18.02 -21.47
C PRO A 402 -5.31 -18.40 -22.65
N GLY A 403 -4.87 -18.09 -23.87
CA GLY A 403 -5.58 -18.41 -25.11
C GLY A 403 -6.66 -17.41 -25.54
N SER A 404 -6.93 -16.34 -24.78
CA SER A 404 -7.82 -15.26 -25.27
C SER A 404 -7.10 -14.32 -26.24
N GLY A 405 -7.84 -13.61 -27.10
CA GLY A 405 -7.36 -12.43 -27.82
C GLY A 405 -7.70 -11.15 -27.04
N ILE A 406 -6.71 -10.30 -26.81
CA ILE A 406 -6.87 -9.07 -26.02
C ILE A 406 -6.42 -7.84 -26.81
N LYS A 407 -7.23 -6.79 -26.77
CA LYS A 407 -6.87 -5.44 -27.20
C LYS A 407 -6.77 -4.52 -25.99
N MET A 408 -6.02 -3.43 -26.10
CA MET A 408 -5.93 -2.42 -25.04
C MET A 408 -6.09 -1.01 -25.60
N GLY A 409 -6.79 -0.17 -24.87
CA GLY A 409 -6.84 1.27 -25.12
C GLY A 409 -6.24 2.04 -23.95
N PHE A 410 -5.40 3.03 -24.27
CA PHE A 410 -4.76 3.91 -23.31
C PHE A 410 -5.20 5.35 -23.54
N GLY A 411 -5.74 6.00 -22.52
CA GLY A 411 -6.24 7.37 -22.59
C GLY A 411 -5.72 8.28 -21.49
N ALA A 412 -5.91 9.58 -21.69
CA ALA A 412 -5.67 10.62 -20.69
C ALA A 412 -6.86 11.60 -20.66
N GLY A 413 -7.54 11.67 -19.51
CA GLY A 413 -8.70 12.55 -19.30
C GLY A 413 -9.95 12.15 -20.11
N LEU A 414 -10.75 13.14 -20.51
CA LEU A 414 -12.03 12.95 -21.22
C LEU A 414 -11.88 12.72 -22.73
N LEU A 415 -10.68 12.90 -23.28
CA LEU A 415 -10.42 12.89 -24.72
C LEU A 415 -10.01 11.50 -25.20
N GLY A 416 -10.92 10.52 -25.07
CA GLY A 416 -10.82 9.19 -25.68
C GLY A 416 -9.49 8.45 -25.49
N PHE A 417 -9.20 7.50 -26.39
CA PHE A 417 -7.91 6.82 -26.46
C PHE A 417 -6.88 7.65 -27.20
N ARG A 418 -5.64 7.63 -26.71
CA ARG A 418 -4.45 8.25 -27.29
C ARG A 418 -3.48 7.22 -27.87
N SER A 419 -3.59 5.97 -27.43
CA SER A 419 -2.79 4.84 -27.89
C SER A 419 -3.67 3.59 -27.85
N LEU A 420 -3.55 2.74 -28.87
CA LEU A 420 -4.35 1.54 -29.05
C LEU A 420 -3.46 0.36 -29.38
N LEU A 421 -3.60 -0.75 -28.68
CA LEU A 421 -3.05 -2.06 -29.03
C LEU A 421 -4.20 -2.92 -29.54
N LEU A 422 -4.26 -3.10 -30.86
CA LEU A 422 -5.34 -3.80 -31.54
C LEU A 422 -4.90 -5.11 -32.19
N ASN A 423 -3.61 -5.24 -32.50
CA ASN A 423 -3.08 -6.26 -33.41
C ASN A 423 -3.77 -6.14 -34.79
N ALA A 424 -3.68 -4.95 -35.39
CA ALA A 424 -4.26 -4.64 -36.70
C ALA A 424 -3.36 -5.22 -37.80
N THR A 425 -3.79 -6.31 -38.43
CA THR A 425 -2.95 -7.11 -39.33
C THR A 425 -3.14 -6.81 -40.82
N ASN A 426 -4.22 -6.11 -41.19
CA ASN A 426 -4.55 -5.86 -42.59
C ASN A 426 -5.32 -4.53 -42.76
N VAL A 427 -4.86 -3.70 -43.70
CA VAL A 427 -5.46 -2.38 -43.99
C VAL A 427 -6.53 -2.39 -45.08
N THR A 428 -6.76 -3.52 -45.74
CA THR A 428 -7.76 -3.69 -46.82
C THR A 428 -9.03 -4.38 -46.34
N ASP A 429 -8.95 -5.10 -45.23
CA ASP A 429 -10.05 -5.78 -44.58
C ASP A 429 -10.39 -5.00 -43.31
N LYS A 430 -11.60 -4.44 -43.26
CA LYS A 430 -12.02 -3.54 -42.19
C LYS A 430 -12.00 -4.21 -40.82
N ASP A 431 -12.46 -5.46 -40.74
CA ASP A 431 -12.52 -6.19 -39.47
C ASP A 431 -11.11 -6.46 -38.94
N LYS A 432 -10.17 -6.79 -39.84
CA LYS A 432 -8.75 -6.99 -39.50
C LYS A 432 -7.98 -5.70 -39.23
N ALA A 433 -8.46 -4.56 -39.76
CA ALA A 433 -7.92 -3.25 -39.45
C ALA A 433 -8.34 -2.78 -38.05
N ASP A 434 -9.56 -3.13 -37.61
CA ASP A 434 -10.04 -2.96 -36.23
C ASP A 434 -9.33 -3.92 -35.24
N GLY A 435 -8.56 -4.87 -35.78
CA GLY A 435 -7.63 -5.75 -35.09
C GLY A 435 -8.24 -7.05 -34.61
N ASP A 436 -7.44 -8.10 -34.54
CA ASP A 436 -7.86 -9.42 -34.05
C ASP A 436 -7.59 -9.61 -32.55
N GLY A 437 -6.94 -8.64 -31.91
CA GLY A 437 -6.41 -8.79 -30.56
C GLY A 437 -5.10 -9.58 -30.50
N TYR A 438 -4.30 -9.31 -29.48
CA TYR A 438 -3.07 -10.04 -29.20
C TYR A 438 -3.43 -11.37 -28.53
N SER A 439 -3.04 -12.48 -29.17
CA SER A 439 -3.24 -13.81 -28.60
C SER A 439 -2.42 -13.96 -27.32
N ILE A 440 -3.04 -14.38 -26.23
CA ILE A 440 -2.38 -14.55 -24.93
C ILE A 440 -1.68 -15.91 -24.89
N THR A 441 -0.41 -15.92 -25.31
CA THR A 441 0.45 -17.10 -25.35
C THR A 441 1.83 -16.78 -24.78
N ARG A 442 2.59 -17.81 -24.39
CA ARG A 442 3.93 -17.63 -23.78
C ARG A 442 4.91 -16.78 -24.59
N ASN A 443 4.74 -16.68 -25.91
CA ASN A 443 5.64 -15.94 -26.80
C ASN A 443 5.18 -14.50 -27.07
N THR A 444 4.00 -14.12 -26.59
CA THR A 444 3.46 -12.77 -26.75
C THR A 444 4.29 -11.79 -25.94
N SER A 445 4.61 -10.63 -26.55
CA SER A 445 5.44 -9.62 -25.91
C SER A 445 4.92 -8.23 -26.20
N PHE A 446 4.76 -7.45 -25.14
CA PHE A 446 4.45 -6.02 -25.21
C PHE A 446 5.68 -5.15 -24.89
N ALA A 447 6.90 -5.70 -24.99
CA ALA A 447 8.14 -4.98 -24.69
C ALA A 447 8.33 -3.69 -25.52
N ARG A 448 7.66 -3.59 -26.67
CA ARG A 448 7.68 -2.44 -27.59
C ARG A 448 6.30 -1.79 -27.70
N THR A 449 5.60 -1.65 -26.57
CA THR A 449 4.20 -1.17 -26.48
C THR A 449 3.92 0.03 -27.38
N THR A 450 4.70 1.12 -27.28
CA THR A 450 4.46 2.33 -28.07
C THR A 450 4.58 2.11 -29.58
N PHE A 451 5.55 1.30 -30.01
CA PHE A 451 5.72 0.97 -31.43
C PHE A 451 4.58 0.11 -31.95
N LEU A 452 4.20 -0.91 -31.19
CA LEU A 452 3.04 -1.75 -31.51
C LEU A 452 1.77 -0.90 -31.64
N ALA A 453 1.57 0.03 -30.71
CA ALA A 453 0.40 0.89 -30.73
C ALA A 453 0.41 1.91 -31.88
N ALA A 454 1.56 2.53 -32.18
CA ALA A 454 1.70 3.44 -33.31
C ALA A 454 1.44 2.71 -34.64
N ASN A 455 1.96 1.48 -34.79
CA ASN A 455 1.71 0.64 -35.95
C ASN A 455 0.23 0.21 -36.07
N ASP A 456 -0.41 -0.19 -34.96
CA ASP A 456 -1.83 -0.53 -34.93
C ASP A 456 -2.72 0.66 -35.31
N MET A 457 -2.42 1.84 -34.77
CA MET A 457 -3.14 3.07 -35.12
C MET A 457 -2.92 3.47 -36.58
N TRP A 458 -1.70 3.34 -37.11
CA TRP A 458 -1.41 3.60 -38.51
C TRP A 458 -2.21 2.65 -39.42
N ASN A 459 -2.22 1.34 -39.14
CA ASN A 459 -2.98 0.37 -39.92
C ASN A 459 -4.50 0.65 -39.90
N LEU A 460 -5.03 1.01 -38.73
CA LEU A 460 -6.43 1.39 -38.57
C LEU A 460 -6.76 2.65 -39.39
N ASP A 461 -5.91 3.67 -39.33
CA ASP A 461 -6.08 4.90 -40.08
C ASP A 461 -5.97 4.68 -41.59
N GLU A 462 -5.02 3.87 -42.06
CA GLU A 462 -4.83 3.56 -43.48
C GLU A 462 -6.08 2.89 -44.07
N SER A 463 -6.69 1.94 -43.35
CA SER A 463 -7.95 1.30 -43.75
C SER A 463 -9.07 2.33 -43.90
N ARG A 464 -9.23 3.22 -42.91
CA ARG A 464 -10.26 4.27 -42.92
C ARG A 464 -10.02 5.30 -44.02
N ILE A 465 -8.77 5.69 -44.25
CA ILE A 465 -8.38 6.59 -45.34
C ILE A 465 -8.73 5.96 -46.69
N ARG A 466 -8.45 4.67 -46.89
CA ARG A 466 -8.83 3.95 -48.12
C ARG A 466 -10.33 3.89 -48.32
N GLU A 467 -11.09 3.61 -47.26
CA GLU A 467 -12.56 3.61 -47.29
C GLU A 467 -13.07 5.00 -47.73
N LEU A 468 -12.58 6.09 -47.11
CA LEU A 468 -12.95 7.45 -47.46
C LEU A 468 -12.56 7.83 -48.91
N LYS A 469 -11.38 7.42 -49.37
CA LYS A 469 -10.93 7.63 -50.75
C LYS A 469 -11.84 6.94 -51.77
N SER A 470 -12.40 5.77 -51.44
CA SER A 470 -13.37 5.10 -52.31
C SER A 470 -14.64 5.93 -52.54
N PHE A 471 -14.97 6.83 -51.60
CA PHE A 471 -16.05 7.81 -51.70
C PHE A 471 -15.56 9.19 -52.17
N SER A 472 -14.33 9.30 -52.69
CA SER A 472 -13.69 10.56 -53.11
C SER A 472 -13.59 11.62 -52.00
N ILE A 473 -13.55 11.18 -50.74
CA ILE A 473 -13.35 12.04 -49.58
C ILE A 473 -11.85 12.03 -49.26
N GLU A 474 -11.17 13.13 -49.58
CA GLU A 474 -9.73 13.25 -49.38
C GLU A 474 -9.33 14.54 -48.67
N ASN A 475 -8.23 14.47 -47.92
CA ASN A 475 -7.61 15.62 -47.30
C ASN A 475 -6.08 15.48 -47.42
N GLN A 476 -5.46 16.32 -48.25
CA GLN A 476 -4.04 16.25 -48.53
C GLN A 476 -3.18 16.34 -47.26
N ARG A 477 -3.55 17.24 -46.33
CA ARG A 477 -2.82 17.41 -45.08
C ARG A 477 -2.86 16.15 -44.20
N LEU A 478 -3.99 15.45 -44.15
CA LEU A 478 -4.09 14.19 -43.42
C LEU A 478 -3.25 13.10 -44.09
N ASN A 479 -3.32 12.99 -45.42
CA ASN A 479 -2.49 12.05 -46.18
C ASN A 479 -0.99 12.29 -45.96
N ASP A 480 -0.54 13.55 -45.98
CA ASP A 480 0.86 13.90 -45.75
C ASP A 480 1.32 13.55 -44.33
N LEU A 481 0.48 13.78 -43.31
CA LEU A 481 0.77 13.38 -41.93
C LEU A 481 0.83 11.86 -41.78
N HIS A 482 -0.11 11.15 -42.41
CA HIS A 482 -0.18 9.69 -42.39
C HIS A 482 1.03 9.03 -43.07
N ASN A 483 1.47 9.57 -44.22
CA ASN A 483 2.68 9.11 -44.91
C ASN A 483 3.94 9.38 -44.08
N ARG A 484 4.04 10.55 -43.44
CA ARG A 484 5.17 10.84 -42.54
C ARG A 484 5.24 9.89 -41.36
N ALA A 485 4.10 9.55 -40.76
CA ALA A 485 4.05 8.54 -39.70
C ALA A 485 4.55 7.18 -40.19
N LYS A 486 4.23 6.80 -41.44
CA LYS A 486 4.78 5.58 -42.06
C LYS A 486 6.29 5.63 -42.18
N ASP A 487 6.84 6.73 -42.69
CA ASP A 487 8.29 6.91 -42.83
C ASP A 487 9.00 6.77 -41.47
N GLU A 488 8.44 7.36 -40.40
CA GLU A 488 8.98 7.25 -39.04
C GLU A 488 8.88 5.81 -38.49
N LEU A 489 7.78 5.08 -38.74
CA LEU A 489 7.66 3.67 -38.37
C LEU A 489 8.69 2.79 -39.08
N ASP A 490 8.92 3.02 -40.37
CA ASP A 490 9.92 2.28 -41.15
C ASP A 490 11.35 2.55 -40.63
N LEU A 491 11.65 3.82 -40.29
CA LEU A 491 12.92 4.18 -39.66
C LEU A 491 13.07 3.55 -38.27
N ALA A 492 12.00 3.46 -37.48
CA ALA A 492 12.01 2.78 -36.19
C ALA A 492 12.31 1.27 -36.38
N GLU A 493 11.70 0.61 -37.35
CA GLU A 493 11.93 -0.81 -37.62
C GLU A 493 13.39 -1.09 -38.02
N VAL A 494 13.96 -0.28 -38.91
CA VAL A 494 15.39 -0.34 -39.26
C VAL A 494 16.27 -0.12 -38.03
N ALA A 495 15.99 0.92 -37.23
CA ALA A 495 16.76 1.20 -36.02
C ALA A 495 16.67 0.05 -35.00
N SER A 496 15.52 -0.61 -34.89
CA SER A 496 15.35 -1.78 -34.02
C SER A 496 16.16 -2.98 -34.52
N ALA A 497 16.15 -3.26 -35.83
CA ALA A 497 16.93 -4.33 -36.44
C ALA A 497 18.45 -4.12 -36.25
N GLU A 498 18.90 -2.86 -36.28
CA GLU A 498 20.29 -2.45 -36.06
C GLU A 498 20.64 -2.26 -34.57
N LEU A 499 19.71 -2.53 -33.64
CA LEU A 499 19.88 -2.36 -32.19
C LEU A 499 20.18 -0.91 -31.74
N ARG A 500 19.82 0.09 -32.56
CA ARG A 500 19.93 1.52 -32.25
C ARG A 500 18.73 2.00 -31.42
N TRP A 501 18.64 1.56 -30.17
CA TRP A 501 17.47 1.77 -29.30
C TRP A 501 17.08 3.23 -29.07
N GLY A 502 18.05 4.15 -29.02
CA GLY A 502 17.76 5.58 -28.89
C GLY A 502 17.03 6.14 -30.11
N ASP A 503 17.45 5.74 -31.31
CA ASP A 503 16.79 6.11 -32.57
C ASP A 503 15.42 5.42 -32.69
N PHE A 504 15.32 4.14 -32.32
CA PHE A 504 14.04 3.41 -32.28
C PHE A 504 12.98 4.15 -31.46
N VAL A 505 13.32 4.56 -30.24
CA VAL A 505 12.39 5.31 -29.35
C VAL A 505 12.06 6.68 -29.95
N ARG A 506 13.04 7.37 -30.54
CA ARG A 506 12.83 8.68 -31.18
C ARG A 506 11.81 8.58 -32.32
N HIS A 507 12.03 7.66 -33.24
CA HIS A 507 11.19 7.47 -34.43
C HIS A 507 9.80 6.95 -34.04
N THR A 508 9.73 5.99 -33.10
CA THR A 508 8.45 5.48 -32.56
C THR A 508 7.56 6.57 -31.96
N ARG A 509 8.14 7.58 -31.28
CA ARG A 509 7.38 8.67 -30.67
C ARG A 509 7.05 9.80 -31.66
N ALA A 510 7.71 9.83 -32.81
CA ALA A 510 7.49 10.81 -33.87
C ALA A 510 6.37 10.38 -34.83
N ALA A 511 6.26 9.06 -35.07
CA ALA A 511 5.08 8.41 -35.62
C ALA A 511 3.86 8.63 -34.72
#